data_AF-A0AAD9L6D4-F1
#
_entry.id   AF-A0AAD9L6D4-F1
#
_cell.length_a   1.000
_cell.length_b   1.000
_cell.length_c   1.000
_cell.angle_alpha   90.00
_cell.angle_beta   90.00
_cell.angle_gamma   90.00
#
_symmetry.space_group_name_H-M   'P 1'
#
loop_
_entity.id
_entity.type
_entity.pdbx_description
1 polymer ?
#
loop_
_entity_poly.entity_id
_entity_poly.type
_entity_poly.pdbx_seq_one_letter_code
_entity_poly.pdbx_strand_id
1 'polypeptide(L)'
;MQLILGVAAAALLSGARGHEHHEQAEIDPTEPLDSIIWIHMTLQAFVWAIAFPIGMVLGLSKSKYHVPVQSVNVVLTFFGAYLGHHHHGRQFPATVHGTMAKILTLFLIVQTACGIFLKLHIMEQTVRKVIKPIHSVIGKAFPVLGWTQMIFGVATALGFCRGGNLGQCAAHYIMGSAFIGYAAILVIMLNVGGEWLKRRKCSQEMLDSSVIMVWGIINTFTEHHGGPWTHKDMQHTMMGVLWWAGGMLGIFLSRKGQRSFVPAVIIIMTGWGMSAHEQALMISSKIHALFGYALIAAGALRIVEVCFVLNDQPTPSGFIRVFQHLPPYLLVLGGTLFMSATDEEMHNADDLGIDHVTYALFDFSLSFLIYLVITFLVHLYQNTGRNALEQQTQQKQGPESGYTKLGQHDGPEAYELTEHDQDHDRDLDLASGSGDDDATKIGREDEVDWIDRRDRTGVRI
;
A
#
# COMPACT_ATOMS: atom_id res chain seq x y z
N MET A 1 14.32 -15.92 -8.98
CA MET A 1 13.05 -16.67 -8.89
C MET A 1 13.30 -18.15 -8.68
N GLN A 2 13.87 -18.88 -9.66
CA GLN A 2 14.10 -20.34 -9.56
C GLN A 2 14.90 -20.80 -8.32
N LEU A 3 15.88 -20.02 -7.85
CA LEU A 3 16.67 -20.38 -6.65
C LEU A 3 15.86 -20.38 -5.33
N ILE A 4 14.74 -19.65 -5.26
CA ILE A 4 13.89 -19.57 -4.06
C ILE A 4 12.93 -20.76 -4.02
N LEU A 5 12.39 -21.15 -5.18
CA LEU A 5 11.58 -22.37 -5.35
C LEU A 5 12.39 -23.64 -5.07
N GLY A 6 13.66 -23.70 -5.48
CA GLY A 6 14.52 -24.87 -5.27
C GLY A 6 14.82 -25.20 -3.80
N VAL A 7 14.92 -24.21 -2.92
CA VAL A 7 15.19 -24.42 -1.48
C VAL A 7 13.92 -24.86 -0.73
N ALA A 8 12.75 -24.36 -1.13
CA ALA A 8 11.47 -24.79 -0.56
C ALA A 8 11.19 -26.28 -0.83
N ALA A 9 11.53 -26.78 -2.03
CA ALA A 9 11.34 -28.18 -2.40
C ALA A 9 12.22 -29.15 -1.58
N ALA A 10 13.44 -28.75 -1.21
CA ALA A 10 14.36 -29.60 -0.45
C ALA A 10 13.95 -29.78 1.03
N ALA A 11 13.24 -28.81 1.61
CA ALA A 11 12.78 -28.88 3.01
C ALA A 11 11.59 -29.84 3.22
N LEU A 12 10.88 -30.24 2.15
CA LEU A 12 9.68 -31.09 2.21
C LEU A 12 9.98 -32.59 2.30
N LEU A 13 11.25 -33.02 2.23
CA LEU A 13 11.65 -34.44 2.19
C LEU A 13 12.23 -34.97 3.51
N SER A 14 12.09 -34.24 4.62
CA SER A 14 12.56 -34.67 5.95
C SER A 14 11.43 -34.86 6.96
N GLY A 15 10.46 -35.71 6.60
CA GLY A 15 9.43 -36.22 7.52
C GLY A 15 10.01 -37.22 8.51
N ALA A 16 10.65 -36.72 9.59
CA ALA A 16 11.08 -37.57 10.70
C ALA A 16 9.87 -38.07 11.50
N ARG A 17 9.85 -39.36 11.85
CA ARG A 17 8.80 -39.97 12.69
C ARG A 17 8.79 -39.33 14.08
N GLY A 18 7.68 -38.72 14.47
CA GLY A 18 7.39 -38.31 15.84
C GLY A 18 6.86 -39.46 16.69
N HIS A 19 7.12 -39.42 17.99
CA HIS A 19 6.55 -40.37 18.97
C HIS A 19 5.12 -39.98 19.34
N GLU A 20 4.32 -40.97 19.78
CA GLU A 20 2.97 -40.74 20.31
C GLU A 20 3.00 -39.88 21.59
N HIS A 21 2.72 -38.60 21.41
CA HIS A 21 2.04 -37.80 22.42
C HIS A 21 0.59 -37.63 21.99
N HIS A 22 -0.32 -37.42 22.94
CA HIS A 22 -1.72 -37.10 22.64
C HIS A 22 -1.82 -35.67 22.06
N GLU A 23 -1.46 -35.52 20.78
CA GLU A 23 -1.71 -34.29 20.03
C GLU A 23 -3.22 -34.07 19.90
N GLN A 24 -3.72 -32.92 20.36
CA GLN A 24 -5.05 -32.44 19.99
C GLN A 24 -5.08 -32.30 18.46
N ALA A 25 -6.10 -32.84 17.80
CA ALA A 25 -6.21 -32.77 16.34
C ALA A 25 -6.62 -31.37 15.84
N GLU A 26 -7.31 -30.60 16.69
CA GLU A 26 -7.95 -29.33 16.35
C GLU A 26 -7.65 -28.26 17.42
N ILE A 27 -7.84 -26.99 17.08
CA ILE A 27 -7.77 -25.89 18.06
C ILE A 27 -9.10 -25.87 18.81
N ASP A 28 -9.05 -25.79 20.14
CA ASP A 28 -10.22 -25.46 20.95
C ASP A 28 -10.39 -23.92 21.02
N PRO A 29 -11.43 -23.32 20.40
CA PRO A 29 -11.68 -21.89 20.48
C PRO A 29 -12.26 -21.45 21.83
N THR A 30 -12.71 -22.38 22.68
CA THR A 30 -13.25 -22.06 24.02
C THR A 30 -12.13 -21.79 25.04
N GLU A 31 -10.94 -22.37 24.83
CA GLU A 31 -9.75 -21.99 25.60
C GLU A 31 -9.30 -20.56 25.23
N PRO A 32 -9.05 -19.67 26.22
CA PRO A 32 -8.61 -18.32 25.93
C PRO A 32 -7.14 -18.27 25.51
N LEU A 33 -6.79 -17.24 24.71
CA LEU A 33 -5.40 -16.85 24.48
C LEU A 33 -4.83 -16.27 25.77
N ASP A 34 -3.72 -16.84 26.28
CA ASP A 34 -3.06 -16.32 27.47
C ASP A 34 -2.23 -15.06 27.17
N SER A 35 -1.75 -14.40 28.23
CA SER A 35 -0.91 -13.21 28.11
C SER A 35 0.42 -13.47 27.38
N ILE A 36 0.92 -14.71 27.38
CA ILE A 36 2.18 -15.08 26.73
C ILE A 36 2.00 -15.09 25.21
N ILE A 37 0.90 -15.66 24.71
CA ILE A 37 0.51 -15.59 23.30
C ILE A 37 0.20 -14.15 22.88
N TRP A 38 -0.49 -13.35 23.70
CA TRP A 38 -0.68 -11.93 23.38
C TRP A 38 0.64 -11.17 23.23
N ILE A 39 1.59 -11.35 24.16
CA ILE A 39 2.93 -10.74 24.04
C ILE A 39 3.68 -11.27 22.81
N HIS A 40 3.62 -12.58 22.52
CA HIS A 40 4.19 -13.16 21.30
C HIS A 40 3.65 -12.49 20.04
N MET A 41 2.32 -12.43 19.89
CA MET A 41 1.67 -11.87 18.70
C MET A 41 2.01 -10.39 18.51
N THR A 42 1.86 -9.56 19.55
CA THR A 42 2.16 -8.12 19.46
C THR A 42 3.65 -7.87 19.19
N LEU A 43 4.56 -8.58 19.85
CA LEU A 43 6.00 -8.44 19.63
C LEU A 43 6.40 -8.86 18.20
N GLN A 44 5.95 -10.02 17.75
CA GLN A 44 6.30 -10.52 16.41
C GLN A 44 5.68 -9.65 15.33
N ALA A 45 4.43 -9.19 15.48
CA ALA A 45 3.81 -8.27 14.54
C ALA A 45 4.62 -6.97 14.41
N PHE A 46 5.04 -6.35 15.52
CA PHE A 46 5.91 -5.18 15.48
C PHE A 46 7.26 -5.47 14.81
N VAL A 47 7.90 -6.60 15.15
CA VAL A 47 9.22 -6.96 14.62
C VAL A 47 9.17 -7.23 13.11
N TRP A 48 8.17 -7.97 12.61
CA TRP A 48 8.04 -8.29 11.18
C TRP A 48 7.45 -7.16 10.33
N ALA A 49 6.45 -6.42 10.82
CA ALA A 49 5.84 -5.32 10.07
C ALA A 49 6.71 -4.04 10.06
N ILE A 50 7.41 -3.75 11.16
CA ILE A 50 8.07 -2.46 11.38
C ILE A 50 9.60 -2.62 11.46
N ALA A 51 10.08 -3.38 12.44
CA ALA A 51 11.49 -3.31 12.83
C ALA A 51 12.45 -3.96 11.80
N PHE A 52 12.10 -5.11 11.23
CA PHE A 52 12.88 -5.75 10.16
C PHE A 52 12.90 -4.93 8.86
N PRO A 53 11.76 -4.43 8.35
CA PRO A 53 11.75 -3.53 7.19
C PRO A 53 12.59 -2.26 7.40
N ILE A 54 12.55 -1.63 8.57
CA ILE A 54 13.43 -0.49 8.93
C ILE A 54 14.89 -0.91 8.84
N GLY A 55 15.28 -2.00 9.52
CA GLY A 55 16.64 -2.52 9.50
C GLY A 55 17.12 -2.85 8.08
N MET A 56 16.23 -3.35 7.23
CA MET A 56 16.52 -3.70 5.84
C MET A 56 16.73 -2.44 4.98
N VAL A 57 15.86 -1.43 5.08
CA VAL A 57 16.00 -0.13 4.41
C VAL A 57 17.31 0.56 4.78
N LEU A 58 17.67 0.59 6.07
CA LEU A 58 18.95 1.11 6.55
C LEU A 58 20.16 0.39 5.92
N GLY A 59 20.01 -0.92 5.64
CA GLY A 59 21.01 -1.72 4.92
C GLY A 59 21.10 -1.40 3.43
N LEU A 60 19.98 -1.02 2.80
CA LEU A 60 19.95 -0.56 1.41
C LEU A 60 20.63 0.81 1.26
N SER A 61 20.30 1.75 2.15
CA SER A 61 20.85 3.12 2.17
C SER A 61 22.30 3.21 2.70
N LYS A 62 22.86 2.12 3.23
CA LYS A 62 24.21 2.05 3.84
C LYS A 62 24.36 2.87 5.12
N SER A 63 23.28 2.98 5.90
CA SER A 63 23.32 3.57 7.23
C SER A 63 24.09 2.70 8.24
N LYS A 64 24.86 3.35 9.13
CA LYS A 64 25.59 2.68 10.23
C LYS A 64 24.67 1.92 11.20
N TYR A 65 23.40 2.33 11.30
CA TYR A 65 22.41 1.73 12.19
C TYR A 65 21.83 0.39 11.70
N HIS A 66 22.14 -0.02 10.47
CA HIS A 66 21.68 -1.31 9.91
C HIS A 66 22.02 -2.50 10.82
N VAL A 67 23.29 -2.64 11.22
CA VAL A 67 23.73 -3.80 12.01
C VAL A 67 23.13 -3.79 13.43
N PRO A 68 23.21 -2.70 14.23
CA PRO A 68 22.59 -2.67 15.56
C PRO A 68 21.09 -2.98 15.56
N VAL A 69 20.31 -2.38 14.63
CA VAL A 69 18.87 -2.64 14.53
C VAL A 69 18.60 -4.09 14.20
N GLN A 70 19.30 -4.68 13.22
CA GLN A 70 19.09 -6.09 12.87
C GLN A 70 19.53 -7.05 13.98
N SER A 71 20.58 -6.74 14.74
CA SER A 71 20.98 -7.54 15.90
C SER A 71 19.88 -7.55 16.98
N VAL A 72 19.26 -6.40 17.27
CA VAL A 72 18.12 -6.32 18.19
C VAL A 72 16.93 -7.10 17.65
N ASN A 73 16.58 -6.94 16.37
CA ASN A 73 15.47 -7.67 15.74
C ASN A 73 15.64 -9.19 15.87
N VAL A 74 16.82 -9.73 15.57
CA VAL A 74 17.13 -11.16 15.69
C VAL A 74 16.89 -11.66 17.13
N VAL A 75 17.37 -10.92 18.14
CA VAL A 75 17.16 -11.28 19.55
C VAL A 75 15.67 -11.25 19.91
N LEU A 76 14.93 -10.20 19.51
CA LEU A 76 13.49 -10.09 19.76
C LEU A 76 12.69 -11.20 19.05
N THR A 77 13.08 -11.62 17.85
CA THR A 77 12.45 -12.74 17.14
C THR A 77 12.64 -14.06 17.88
N PHE A 78 13.85 -14.37 18.33
CA PHE A 78 14.10 -15.61 19.08
C PHE A 78 13.42 -15.58 20.46
N PHE A 79 13.39 -14.43 21.14
CA PHE A 79 12.64 -14.27 22.37
C PHE A 79 11.13 -14.44 22.17
N GLY A 80 10.56 -13.80 21.15
CA GLY A 80 9.15 -13.99 20.81
C GLY A 80 8.85 -15.44 20.40
N ALA A 81 9.73 -16.11 19.65
CA ALA A 81 9.56 -17.51 19.29
C ALA A 81 9.60 -18.43 20.51
N TYR A 82 10.45 -18.13 21.50
CA TYR A 82 10.44 -18.81 22.79
C TYR A 82 9.08 -18.68 23.50
N LEU A 83 8.52 -17.46 23.59
CA LEU A 83 7.17 -17.24 24.18
C LEU A 83 6.09 -18.05 23.44
N GLY A 84 6.12 -18.08 22.11
CA GLY A 84 5.19 -18.84 21.28
C GLY A 84 5.29 -20.37 21.41
N HIS A 85 6.26 -20.88 22.16
CA HIS A 85 6.41 -22.30 22.51
C HIS A 85 6.30 -22.57 24.02
N HIS A 86 6.17 -21.54 24.86
CA HIS A 86 6.12 -21.64 26.33
C HIS A 86 4.87 -20.95 26.91
N HIS A 87 3.75 -21.05 26.18
CA HIS A 87 2.43 -20.62 26.65
C HIS A 87 1.66 -21.79 27.27
N HIS A 88 0.65 -21.47 28.08
CA HIS A 88 -0.17 -22.43 28.82
C HIS A 88 -1.69 -22.25 28.61
N GLY A 89 -2.12 -21.18 27.92
CA GLY A 89 -3.49 -21.05 27.39
C GLY A 89 -3.71 -21.92 26.14
N ARG A 90 -4.66 -21.51 25.29
CA ARG A 90 -5.07 -22.19 24.04
C ARG A 90 -3.91 -22.88 23.33
N GLN A 91 -4.03 -24.19 23.14
CA GLN A 91 -3.04 -24.99 22.44
C GLN A 91 -3.23 -24.99 20.93
N PHE A 92 -2.12 -25.13 20.19
CA PHE A 92 -2.09 -25.06 18.73
C PHE A 92 -1.47 -26.34 18.14
N PRO A 93 -2.22 -27.15 17.37
CA PRO A 93 -1.65 -28.30 16.68
C PRO A 93 -0.73 -27.86 15.52
N ALA A 94 -0.21 -28.82 14.75
CA ALA A 94 0.61 -28.54 13.57
C ALA A 94 -0.10 -27.55 12.61
N THR A 95 0.47 -26.36 12.44
CA THR A 95 -0.11 -25.26 11.66
C THR A 95 0.80 -24.81 10.51
N VAL A 96 0.19 -24.13 9.54
CA VAL A 96 0.94 -23.44 8.47
C VAL A 96 1.83 -22.32 9.06
N HIS A 97 1.41 -21.65 10.13
CA HIS A 97 2.24 -20.68 10.87
C HIS A 97 3.48 -21.33 11.49
N GLY A 98 3.32 -22.47 12.19
CA GLY A 98 4.46 -23.19 12.77
C GLY A 98 5.40 -23.76 11.70
N THR A 99 4.87 -24.14 10.53
CA THR A 99 5.67 -24.60 9.38
C THR A 99 6.45 -23.44 8.76
N MET A 100 5.80 -22.30 8.52
CA MET A 100 6.43 -21.09 8.00
C MET A 100 7.46 -20.52 8.99
N ALA A 101 7.21 -20.60 10.31
CA ALA A 101 8.16 -20.20 11.35
C ALA A 101 9.48 -20.97 11.25
N LYS A 102 9.43 -22.29 10.99
CA LYS A 102 10.63 -23.13 10.80
C LYS A 102 11.43 -22.70 9.56
N ILE A 103 10.74 -22.45 8.44
CA ILE A 103 11.36 -21.94 7.19
C ILE A 103 11.98 -20.56 7.42
N LEU A 104 11.25 -19.64 8.06
CA LEU A 104 11.69 -18.29 8.34
C LEU A 104 12.88 -18.25 9.32
N THR A 105 12.91 -19.16 10.29
CA THR A 105 14.05 -19.34 11.20
C THR A 105 15.31 -19.75 10.46
N LEU A 106 15.22 -20.69 9.50
CA LEU A 106 16.35 -21.06 8.63
C LEU A 106 16.84 -19.84 7.81
N PHE A 107 15.91 -19.09 7.21
CA PHE A 107 16.23 -17.86 6.47
C PHE A 107 16.92 -16.81 7.36
N LEU A 108 16.46 -16.65 8.61
CA LEU A 108 17.04 -15.71 9.59
C LEU A 108 18.45 -16.12 10.01
N ILE A 109 18.68 -17.42 10.27
CA ILE A 109 20.00 -17.98 10.60
C ILE A 109 20.97 -17.75 9.42
N VAL A 110 20.58 -18.12 8.20
CA VAL A 110 21.41 -17.92 6.99
C VAL A 110 21.71 -16.44 6.76
N GLN A 111 20.69 -15.57 6.87
CA GLN A 111 20.86 -14.13 6.69
C GLN A 111 21.81 -13.53 7.73
N THR A 112 21.70 -13.96 9.00
CA THR A 112 22.54 -13.51 10.12
C THR A 112 23.98 -14.00 9.97
N ALA A 113 24.18 -15.29 9.65
CA ALA A 113 25.51 -15.86 9.40
C ALA A 113 26.21 -15.14 8.22
N CYS A 114 25.48 -14.87 7.14
CA CYS A 114 25.99 -14.08 6.02
C CYS A 114 26.31 -12.63 6.44
N GLY A 115 25.48 -12.01 7.27
CA GLY A 115 25.71 -10.66 7.80
C GLY A 115 26.97 -10.57 8.67
N ILE A 116 27.16 -11.51 9.59
CA ILE A 116 28.36 -11.64 10.42
C ILE A 116 29.60 -11.83 9.54
N PHE A 117 29.56 -12.79 8.60
CA PHE A 117 30.66 -13.03 7.66
C PHE A 117 31.06 -11.77 6.88
N LEU A 118 30.08 -11.04 6.33
CA LEU A 118 30.33 -9.81 5.58
C LEU A 118 30.88 -8.67 6.45
N LYS A 119 30.61 -8.68 7.76
CA LYS A 119 31.07 -7.70 8.74
C LYS A 119 32.45 -8.01 9.32
N LEU A 120 32.89 -9.27 9.27
CA LEU A 120 34.25 -9.69 9.68
C LEU A 120 35.34 -9.36 8.65
N HIS A 121 34.99 -8.94 7.43
CA HIS A 121 35.93 -8.57 6.35
C HIS A 121 36.92 -9.69 5.93
N ILE A 122 36.54 -10.96 6.13
CA ILE A 122 37.34 -12.14 5.76
C ILE A 122 37.08 -12.50 4.28
N MET A 123 38.10 -13.04 3.59
CA MET A 123 38.02 -13.56 2.20
C MET A 123 37.40 -12.58 1.19
N GLU A 124 37.80 -11.30 1.24
CA GLU A 124 37.18 -10.23 0.45
C GLU A 124 37.23 -10.43 -1.07
N GLN A 125 38.28 -11.10 -1.58
CA GLN A 125 38.49 -11.27 -3.02
C GLN A 125 37.86 -12.53 -3.61
N THR A 126 37.45 -13.49 -2.78
CA THR A 126 36.90 -14.79 -3.21
C THR A 126 35.44 -14.92 -2.78
N VAL A 127 35.20 -15.44 -1.56
CA VAL A 127 33.87 -15.83 -1.05
C VAL A 127 32.94 -14.63 -0.90
N ARG A 128 33.46 -13.46 -0.51
CA ARG A 128 32.65 -12.24 -0.30
C ARG A 128 31.87 -11.78 -1.53
N LYS A 129 32.37 -12.05 -2.74
CA LYS A 129 31.70 -11.73 -4.02
C LYS A 129 30.42 -12.54 -4.21
N VAL A 130 30.33 -13.73 -3.61
CA VAL A 130 29.16 -14.64 -3.66
C VAL A 130 28.21 -14.39 -2.49
N ILE A 131 28.73 -14.20 -1.26
CA ILE A 131 27.88 -14.00 -0.08
C ILE A 131 27.13 -12.65 -0.11
N LYS A 132 27.76 -11.58 -0.63
CA LYS A 132 27.14 -10.24 -0.72
C LYS A 132 25.80 -10.21 -1.50
N PRO A 133 25.69 -10.77 -2.73
CA PRO A 133 24.41 -10.83 -3.42
C PRO A 133 23.40 -11.74 -2.71
N ILE A 134 23.81 -12.89 -2.15
CA ILE A 134 22.93 -13.79 -1.39
C ILE A 134 22.27 -13.03 -0.21
N HIS A 135 23.08 -12.43 0.65
CA HIS A 135 22.61 -11.62 1.78
C HIS A 135 21.72 -10.43 1.34
N SER A 136 21.98 -9.84 0.17
CA SER A 136 21.13 -8.78 -0.37
C SER A 136 19.80 -9.29 -0.93
N VAL A 137 19.73 -10.50 -1.48
CA VAL A 137 18.49 -11.06 -2.06
C VAL A 137 17.60 -11.59 -0.94
N ILE A 138 18.13 -12.41 -0.04
CA ILE A 138 17.40 -12.92 1.13
C ILE A 138 16.93 -11.73 1.98
N GLY A 139 17.82 -10.78 2.28
CA GLY A 139 17.49 -9.54 3.01
C GLY A 139 16.31 -8.76 2.46
N LYS A 140 16.16 -8.66 1.14
CA LYS A 140 15.04 -7.95 0.48
C LYS A 140 13.74 -8.73 0.43
N ALA A 141 13.77 -10.05 0.65
CA ALA A 141 12.57 -10.89 0.70
C ALA A 141 11.85 -10.81 2.06
N PHE A 142 12.53 -10.35 3.12
CA PHE A 142 11.99 -10.32 4.48
C PHE A 142 10.64 -9.62 4.67
N PRO A 143 10.29 -8.50 4.00
CA PRO A 143 8.95 -7.92 4.12
C PRO A 143 7.86 -8.89 3.67
N VAL A 144 8.08 -9.64 2.58
CA VAL A 144 7.11 -10.62 2.08
C VAL A 144 7.05 -11.83 3.02
N LEU A 145 8.20 -12.36 3.45
CA LEU A 145 8.25 -13.51 4.35
C LEU A 145 7.63 -13.20 5.72
N GLY A 146 7.89 -12.02 6.27
CA GLY A 146 7.30 -11.52 7.52
C GLY A 146 5.80 -11.26 7.39
N TRP A 147 5.37 -10.66 6.27
CA TRP A 147 3.95 -10.48 5.95
C TRP A 147 3.18 -11.82 5.91
N THR A 148 3.72 -12.81 5.20
CA THR A 148 3.16 -14.17 5.18
C THR A 148 3.13 -14.81 6.58
N GLN A 149 4.20 -14.66 7.38
CA GLN A 149 4.23 -15.18 8.76
C GLN A 149 3.15 -14.55 9.65
N MET A 150 2.91 -13.25 9.50
CA MET A 150 1.87 -12.52 10.25
C MET A 150 0.46 -12.97 9.84
N ILE A 151 0.16 -13.07 8.53
CA ILE A 151 -1.14 -13.59 8.04
C ILE A 151 -1.41 -14.99 8.58
N PHE A 152 -0.43 -15.89 8.46
CA PHE A 152 -0.58 -17.25 8.99
C PHE A 152 -0.73 -17.25 10.52
N GLY A 153 -0.17 -16.26 11.22
CA GLY A 153 -0.38 -16.04 12.66
C GLY A 153 -1.82 -15.68 12.98
N VAL A 154 -2.42 -14.73 12.26
CA VAL A 154 -3.84 -14.35 12.40
C VAL A 154 -4.75 -15.55 12.14
N ALA A 155 -4.57 -16.24 11.00
CA ALA A 155 -5.34 -17.44 10.67
C ALA A 155 -5.19 -18.54 11.74
N THR A 156 -3.98 -18.72 12.30
CA THR A 156 -3.74 -19.71 13.35
C THR A 156 -4.40 -19.32 14.68
N ALA A 157 -4.32 -18.04 15.09
CA ALA A 157 -4.87 -17.55 16.34
C ALA A 157 -6.41 -17.61 16.37
N LEU A 158 -7.05 -17.30 15.24
CA LEU A 158 -8.50 -17.33 15.05
C LEU A 158 -9.03 -18.73 14.67
N GLY A 159 -8.16 -19.62 14.18
CA GLY A 159 -8.49 -21.00 13.81
C GLY A 159 -8.91 -21.21 12.36
N PHE A 160 -8.98 -20.13 11.57
CA PHE A 160 -9.44 -20.05 10.18
C PHE A 160 -8.51 -20.74 9.17
N CYS A 161 -8.99 -20.80 7.93
CA CYS A 161 -8.30 -21.23 6.72
C CYS A 161 -7.89 -22.71 6.74
N ARG A 162 -8.83 -23.56 7.18
CA ARG A 162 -8.68 -25.03 7.26
C ARG A 162 -9.77 -25.76 6.48
N GLY A 163 -9.53 -27.04 6.21
CA GLY A 163 -10.51 -27.91 5.55
C GLY A 163 -10.97 -27.33 4.20
N GLY A 164 -12.29 -27.28 4.00
CA GLY A 164 -12.92 -26.75 2.78
C GLY A 164 -12.68 -25.25 2.56
N ASN A 165 -12.37 -24.48 3.62
CA ASN A 165 -12.25 -23.02 3.54
C ASN A 165 -10.88 -22.55 3.01
N LEU A 166 -9.90 -23.46 2.91
CA LEU A 166 -8.53 -23.15 2.50
C LEU A 166 -8.44 -22.43 1.15
N GLY A 167 -9.21 -22.85 0.15
CA GLY A 167 -9.21 -22.22 -1.19
C GLY A 167 -9.78 -20.81 -1.18
N GLN A 168 -10.84 -20.58 -0.40
CA GLN A 168 -11.48 -19.28 -0.21
C GLN A 168 -10.50 -18.31 0.47
N CYS A 169 -9.92 -18.72 1.61
CA CYS A 169 -8.89 -17.96 2.31
C CYS A 169 -7.69 -17.64 1.44
N ALA A 170 -7.17 -18.62 0.70
CA ALA A 170 -6.01 -18.44 -0.16
C ALA A 170 -6.27 -17.38 -1.23
N ALA A 171 -7.46 -17.37 -1.84
CA ALA A 171 -7.85 -16.35 -2.81
C ALA A 171 -7.84 -14.94 -2.19
N HIS A 172 -8.51 -14.74 -1.05
CA HIS A 172 -8.61 -13.44 -0.36
C HIS A 172 -7.23 -12.94 0.12
N TYR A 173 -6.51 -13.77 0.87
CA TYR A 173 -5.21 -13.40 1.42
C TYR A 173 -4.15 -13.16 0.34
N ILE A 174 -4.11 -13.97 -0.74
CA ILE A 174 -3.12 -13.76 -1.83
C ILE A 174 -3.46 -12.51 -2.64
N MET A 175 -4.72 -12.34 -3.08
CA MET A 175 -5.11 -11.20 -3.93
C MET A 175 -5.06 -9.88 -3.18
N GLY A 176 -5.57 -9.82 -1.95
CA GLY A 176 -5.52 -8.60 -1.14
C GLY A 176 -4.08 -8.21 -0.76
N SER A 177 -3.23 -9.19 -0.44
CA SER A 177 -1.78 -8.98 -0.30
C SER A 177 -1.13 -8.49 -1.60
N ALA A 178 -1.58 -8.96 -2.76
CA ALA A 178 -1.07 -8.51 -4.05
C ALA A 178 -1.43 -7.04 -4.34
N PHE A 179 -2.62 -6.58 -3.96
CA PHE A 179 -2.98 -5.16 -4.05
C PHE A 179 -2.14 -4.28 -3.12
N ILE A 180 -1.90 -4.68 -1.87
CA ILE A 180 -1.01 -3.99 -0.93
C ILE A 180 0.44 -3.98 -1.46
N GLY A 181 0.92 -5.11 -1.97
CA GLY A 181 2.25 -5.23 -2.58
C GLY A 181 2.41 -4.37 -3.84
N TYR A 182 1.38 -4.30 -4.68
CA TYR A 182 1.34 -3.41 -5.84
C TYR A 182 1.35 -1.94 -5.42
N ALA A 183 0.57 -1.55 -4.41
CA ALA A 183 0.62 -0.21 -3.83
C ALA A 183 2.02 0.15 -3.31
N ALA A 184 2.72 -0.77 -2.64
CA ALA A 184 4.10 -0.57 -2.22
C ALA A 184 5.06 -0.37 -3.42
N ILE A 185 4.89 -1.15 -4.49
CA ILE A 185 5.64 -0.95 -5.75
C ILE A 185 5.34 0.42 -6.37
N LEU A 186 4.08 0.86 -6.38
CA LEU A 186 3.69 2.18 -6.88
C LEU A 186 4.35 3.31 -6.08
N VAL A 187 4.33 3.25 -4.74
CA VAL A 187 5.00 4.26 -3.89
C VAL A 187 6.51 4.26 -4.14
N ILE A 188 7.15 3.10 -4.33
CA ILE A 188 8.57 3.01 -4.72
C ILE A 188 8.80 3.63 -6.11
N MET A 189 7.95 3.34 -7.10
CA MET A 189 8.10 3.88 -8.45
C MET A 189 7.94 5.39 -8.48
N LEU A 190 6.96 5.92 -7.74
CA LEU A 190 6.66 7.34 -7.57
C LEU A 190 7.84 8.11 -6.95
N ASN A 191 8.54 7.50 -5.98
CA ASN A 191 9.60 8.14 -5.21
C ASN A 191 11.01 7.98 -5.79
N VAL A 192 11.33 6.81 -6.35
CA VAL A 192 12.71 6.46 -6.77
C VAL A 192 12.77 5.67 -8.09
N GLY A 193 11.64 5.34 -8.71
CA GLY A 193 11.58 4.53 -9.94
C GLY A 193 11.83 5.31 -11.23
N GLY A 194 11.56 6.61 -11.28
CA GLY A 194 11.59 7.42 -12.51
C GLY A 194 12.89 7.31 -13.32
N GLU A 195 14.05 7.46 -12.68
CA GLU A 195 15.36 7.33 -13.35
C GLU A 195 15.71 5.88 -13.75
N TRP A 196 15.07 4.87 -13.15
CA TRP A 196 15.20 3.48 -13.61
C TRP A 196 14.31 3.23 -14.84
N LEU A 197 13.05 3.67 -14.82
CA LEU A 197 12.11 3.60 -15.94
C LEU A 197 12.67 4.29 -17.20
N LYS A 198 13.19 5.52 -17.02
CA LYS A 198 13.84 6.32 -18.08
C LYS A 198 15.04 5.60 -18.70
N ARG A 199 15.95 5.05 -17.89
CA ARG A 199 17.10 4.24 -18.38
C ARG A 199 16.68 2.97 -19.10
N ARG A 200 15.54 2.38 -18.73
CA ARG A 200 14.96 1.20 -19.39
C ARG A 200 14.11 1.54 -20.63
N LYS A 201 13.87 2.82 -20.93
CA LYS A 201 12.93 3.31 -21.97
C LYS A 201 11.55 2.64 -21.84
N CYS A 202 11.10 2.49 -20.60
CA CYS A 202 9.92 1.74 -20.18
C CYS A 202 9.03 2.67 -19.37
N SER A 203 7.72 2.70 -19.65
CA SER A 203 6.75 3.34 -18.75
C SER A 203 6.43 2.40 -17.59
N GLN A 204 5.79 2.93 -16.55
CA GLN A 204 5.27 2.10 -15.46
C GLN A 204 4.17 1.18 -15.98
N GLU A 205 3.30 1.73 -16.82
CA GLU A 205 2.13 1.08 -17.40
C GLU A 205 2.48 -0.12 -18.28
N MET A 206 3.66 -0.12 -18.93
CA MET A 206 4.21 -1.30 -19.61
C MET A 206 4.45 -2.48 -18.65
N LEU A 207 4.94 -2.20 -17.44
CA LEU A 207 5.20 -3.21 -16.41
C LEU A 207 3.87 -3.67 -15.80
N ASP A 208 3.01 -2.74 -15.45
CA ASP A 208 1.69 -3.02 -14.85
C ASP A 208 0.85 -3.87 -15.82
N SER A 209 0.80 -3.50 -17.11
CA SER A 209 0.14 -4.28 -18.16
C SER A 209 0.75 -5.67 -18.36
N SER A 210 2.08 -5.81 -18.19
CA SER A 210 2.75 -7.12 -18.27
C SER A 210 2.37 -8.04 -17.12
N VAL A 211 2.28 -7.52 -15.90
CA VAL A 211 1.82 -8.29 -14.72
C VAL A 211 0.35 -8.67 -14.87
N ILE A 212 -0.50 -7.70 -15.23
CA ILE A 212 -1.94 -7.92 -15.48
C ILE A 212 -2.13 -8.99 -16.57
N MET A 213 -1.33 -8.95 -17.65
CA MET A 213 -1.40 -9.96 -18.71
C MET A 213 -1.07 -11.37 -18.21
N VAL A 214 0.08 -11.53 -17.53
CA VAL A 214 0.52 -12.84 -17.04
C VAL A 214 -0.44 -13.39 -15.97
N TRP A 215 -0.91 -12.53 -15.06
CA TRP A 215 -1.89 -12.91 -14.05
C TRP A 215 -3.22 -13.34 -14.68
N GLY A 216 -3.74 -12.56 -15.63
CA GLY A 216 -4.98 -12.89 -16.33
C GLY A 216 -4.92 -14.23 -17.07
N ILE A 217 -3.79 -14.56 -17.70
CA ILE A 217 -3.58 -15.87 -18.34
C ILE A 217 -3.66 -16.99 -17.29
N ILE A 218 -2.93 -16.85 -16.17
CA ILE A 218 -2.95 -17.85 -15.09
C ILE A 218 -4.37 -18.02 -14.56
N ASN A 219 -5.06 -16.93 -14.19
CA ASN A 219 -6.41 -16.98 -13.62
C ASN A 219 -7.42 -17.65 -14.59
N THR A 220 -7.36 -17.32 -15.88
CA THR A 220 -8.24 -17.90 -16.91
C THR A 220 -8.15 -19.44 -16.97
N PHE A 221 -6.97 -20.00 -16.76
CA PHE A 221 -6.72 -21.44 -16.91
C PHE A 221 -6.57 -22.20 -15.58
N THR A 222 -6.71 -21.53 -14.44
CA THR A 222 -6.61 -22.17 -13.09
C THR A 222 -7.87 -22.06 -12.25
N GLU A 223 -8.82 -21.18 -12.58
CA GLU A 223 -10.03 -20.98 -11.78
C GLU A 223 -10.96 -22.20 -11.73
N HIS A 224 -11.20 -22.84 -12.87
CA HIS A 224 -12.10 -24.00 -12.93
C HIS A 224 -11.38 -25.30 -12.58
N HIS A 225 -11.68 -25.83 -11.40
CA HIS A 225 -11.05 -27.03 -10.84
C HIS A 225 -11.71 -28.36 -11.29
N GLY A 226 -12.62 -28.31 -12.27
CA GLY A 226 -13.40 -29.45 -12.76
C GLY A 226 -14.84 -29.48 -12.25
N GLY A 227 -15.66 -30.37 -12.82
CA GLY A 227 -17.09 -30.48 -12.51
C GLY A 227 -17.98 -29.57 -13.37
N PRO A 228 -19.27 -29.39 -13.02
CA PRO A 228 -20.15 -28.45 -13.69
C PRO A 228 -19.71 -27.00 -13.45
N TRP A 229 -19.82 -26.14 -14.46
CA TRP A 229 -19.54 -24.71 -14.32
C TRP A 229 -20.55 -24.02 -13.41
N THR A 230 -20.07 -23.32 -12.40
CA THR A 230 -20.88 -22.41 -11.56
C THR A 230 -20.84 -20.98 -12.11
N HIS A 231 -21.77 -20.12 -11.66
CA HIS A 231 -21.74 -18.69 -11.99
C HIS A 231 -20.45 -18.01 -11.50
N LYS A 232 -19.92 -18.43 -10.34
CA LYS A 232 -18.66 -17.94 -9.77
C LYS A 232 -17.47 -18.28 -10.67
N ASP A 233 -17.36 -19.54 -11.11
CA ASP A 233 -16.30 -19.97 -12.05
C ASP A 233 -16.34 -19.14 -13.33
N MET A 234 -17.53 -18.91 -13.90
CA MET A 234 -17.70 -18.12 -15.12
C MET A 234 -17.27 -16.66 -14.91
N GLN A 235 -17.71 -16.01 -13.84
CA GLN A 235 -17.36 -14.62 -13.54
C GLN A 235 -15.85 -14.46 -13.33
N HIS A 236 -15.24 -15.31 -12.49
CA HIS A 236 -13.82 -15.26 -12.20
C HIS A 236 -12.96 -15.61 -13.44
N THR A 237 -13.36 -16.61 -14.23
CA THR A 237 -12.65 -16.95 -15.48
C THR A 237 -12.73 -15.80 -16.48
N MET A 238 -13.90 -15.18 -16.66
CA MET A 238 -14.06 -14.02 -17.56
C MET A 238 -13.31 -12.78 -17.05
N MET A 239 -13.16 -12.60 -15.73
CA MET A 239 -12.27 -11.57 -15.16
C MET A 239 -10.81 -11.83 -15.55
N GLY A 240 -10.36 -13.10 -15.52
CA GLY A 240 -9.08 -13.51 -16.08
C GLY A 240 -8.91 -13.15 -17.56
N VAL A 241 -9.95 -13.40 -18.37
CA VAL A 241 -9.97 -13.06 -19.81
C VAL A 241 -9.85 -11.56 -20.05
N LEU A 242 -10.62 -10.76 -19.31
CA LEU A 242 -10.53 -9.30 -19.33
C LEU A 242 -9.10 -8.83 -19.00
N TRP A 243 -8.48 -9.42 -17.96
CA TRP A 243 -7.13 -9.06 -17.54
C TRP A 243 -6.09 -9.36 -18.63
N TRP A 244 -6.07 -10.55 -19.24
CA TRP A 244 -5.02 -10.80 -20.25
C TRP A 244 -5.26 -10.09 -21.58
N ALA A 245 -6.51 -9.97 -22.03
CA ALA A 245 -6.83 -9.20 -23.23
C ALA A 245 -6.49 -7.71 -23.05
N GLY A 246 -6.89 -7.12 -21.92
CA GLY A 246 -6.55 -5.74 -21.57
C GLY A 246 -5.04 -5.54 -21.35
N GLY A 247 -4.36 -6.49 -20.70
CA GLY A 247 -2.91 -6.46 -20.50
C GLY A 247 -2.14 -6.43 -21.82
N MET A 248 -2.53 -7.24 -22.82
CA MET A 248 -1.94 -7.16 -24.17
C MET A 248 -2.13 -5.79 -24.82
N LEU A 249 -3.32 -5.19 -24.72
CA LEU A 249 -3.58 -3.84 -25.23
C LEU A 249 -2.71 -2.80 -24.52
N GLY A 250 -2.61 -2.88 -23.20
CA GLY A 250 -1.79 -1.99 -22.38
C GLY A 250 -0.29 -2.08 -22.72
N ILE A 251 0.23 -3.29 -22.94
CA ILE A 251 1.59 -3.52 -23.47
C ILE A 251 1.74 -2.84 -24.83
N PHE A 252 0.80 -3.04 -25.77
CA PHE A 252 0.87 -2.50 -27.12
C PHE A 252 0.87 -0.96 -27.15
N LEU A 253 0.05 -0.32 -26.33
CA LEU A 253 -0.02 1.14 -26.23
C LEU A 253 1.16 1.73 -25.45
N SER A 254 1.70 1.03 -24.46
CA SER A 254 2.82 1.50 -23.62
C SER A 254 4.21 1.34 -24.27
N ARG A 255 4.28 0.88 -25.53
CA ARG A 255 5.55 0.68 -26.27
C ARG A 255 6.33 1.99 -26.37
N LYS A 256 7.65 1.88 -26.52
CA LYS A 256 8.60 3.02 -26.55
C LYS A 256 8.58 3.91 -25.30
N GLY A 257 7.96 3.46 -24.20
CA GLY A 257 7.87 4.21 -22.95
C GLY A 257 6.69 5.18 -22.86
N GLN A 258 5.69 5.04 -23.74
CA GLN A 258 4.46 5.84 -23.67
C GLN A 258 3.63 5.47 -22.42
N ARG A 259 2.94 6.47 -21.83
CA ARG A 259 1.96 6.24 -20.74
C ARG A 259 0.67 5.65 -21.34
N SER A 260 -0.17 5.04 -20.50
CA SER A 260 -1.43 4.45 -20.92
C SER A 260 -2.45 4.41 -19.79
N PHE A 261 -3.72 4.67 -20.09
CA PHE A 261 -4.81 4.52 -19.12
C PHE A 261 -5.22 3.05 -18.89
N VAL A 262 -4.77 2.10 -19.73
CA VAL A 262 -5.33 0.74 -19.79
C VAL A 262 -5.25 -0.04 -18.47
N PRO A 263 -4.12 -0.08 -17.73
CA PRO A 263 -4.07 -0.73 -16.42
C PRO A 263 -5.13 -0.18 -15.45
N ALA A 264 -5.34 1.13 -15.46
CA ALA A 264 -6.32 1.77 -14.59
C ALA A 264 -7.76 1.40 -14.94
N VAL A 265 -8.09 1.31 -16.24
CA VAL A 265 -9.42 0.84 -16.70
C VAL A 265 -9.68 -0.62 -16.32
N ILE A 266 -8.69 -1.50 -16.40
CA ILE A 266 -8.83 -2.90 -15.97
C ILE A 266 -9.12 -2.97 -14.46
N ILE A 267 -8.45 -2.15 -13.65
CA ILE A 267 -8.73 -2.02 -12.21
C ILE A 267 -10.15 -1.48 -11.95
N ILE A 268 -10.63 -0.49 -12.72
CA ILE A 268 -12.03 -0.01 -12.62
C ILE A 268 -13.02 -1.12 -12.93
N MET A 269 -12.83 -1.85 -14.03
CA MET A 269 -13.73 -2.94 -14.44
C MET A 269 -13.72 -4.10 -13.44
N THR A 270 -12.55 -4.39 -12.84
CA THR A 270 -12.43 -5.34 -11.73
C THR A 270 -13.22 -4.86 -10.52
N GLY A 271 -13.05 -3.60 -10.11
CA GLY A 271 -13.78 -3.01 -9.01
C GLY A 271 -15.29 -3.01 -9.22
N TRP A 272 -15.76 -2.72 -10.44
CA TRP A 272 -17.17 -2.83 -10.81
C TRP A 272 -17.69 -4.26 -10.65
N GLY A 273 -17.01 -5.26 -11.23
CA GLY A 273 -17.41 -6.66 -11.12
C GLY A 273 -17.48 -7.15 -9.68
N MET A 274 -16.48 -6.79 -8.85
CA MET A 274 -16.47 -7.14 -7.44
C MET A 274 -17.51 -6.36 -6.62
N SER A 275 -17.87 -5.14 -7.02
CA SER A 275 -18.93 -4.36 -6.35
C SER A 275 -20.35 -4.90 -6.60
N ALA A 276 -20.52 -5.72 -7.64
CA ALA A 276 -21.76 -6.41 -7.98
C ALA A 276 -21.72 -7.91 -7.65
N HIS A 277 -20.67 -8.40 -7.00
CA HIS A 277 -20.52 -9.81 -6.64
C HIS A 277 -21.27 -10.09 -5.32
N GLU A 278 -22.51 -10.57 -5.43
CA GLU A 278 -23.32 -10.98 -4.27
C GLU A 278 -22.65 -12.12 -3.49
N GLN A 279 -22.75 -12.05 -2.16
CA GLN A 279 -22.21 -13.06 -1.23
C GLN A 279 -23.34 -13.61 -0.35
N ALA A 280 -23.12 -14.79 0.24
CA ALA A 280 -24.11 -15.43 1.11
C ALA A 280 -24.52 -14.58 2.33
N LEU A 281 -23.59 -13.78 2.86
CA LEU A 281 -23.82 -12.84 3.95
C LEU A 281 -23.98 -11.40 3.44
N MET A 282 -24.88 -10.65 4.08
CA MET A 282 -25.04 -9.22 3.82
C MET A 282 -23.80 -8.40 4.21
N ILE A 283 -23.15 -8.71 5.34
CA ILE A 283 -21.88 -8.07 5.72
C ILE A 283 -20.80 -8.30 4.65
N SER A 284 -20.60 -9.56 4.24
CA SER A 284 -19.62 -9.91 3.18
C SER A 284 -19.91 -9.17 1.86
N SER A 285 -21.17 -9.11 1.44
CA SER A 285 -21.59 -8.37 0.25
C SER A 285 -21.27 -6.87 0.34
N LYS A 286 -21.39 -6.26 1.53
CA LYS A 286 -21.05 -4.84 1.75
C LYS A 286 -19.55 -4.58 1.80
N ILE A 287 -18.75 -5.46 2.42
CA ILE A 287 -17.28 -5.34 2.42
C ILE A 287 -16.72 -5.53 1.00
N HIS A 288 -17.23 -6.51 0.25
CA HIS A 288 -16.90 -6.69 -1.17
C HIS A 288 -17.28 -5.48 -2.03
N ALA A 289 -18.43 -4.84 -1.77
CA ALA A 289 -18.81 -3.60 -2.42
C ALA A 289 -17.83 -2.44 -2.14
N LEU A 290 -17.41 -2.27 -0.87
CA LEU A 290 -16.41 -1.25 -0.50
C LEU A 290 -15.04 -1.51 -1.14
N PHE A 291 -14.60 -2.77 -1.22
CA PHE A 291 -13.40 -3.16 -1.98
C PHE A 291 -13.52 -2.77 -3.46
N GLY A 292 -14.66 -3.09 -4.09
CA GLY A 292 -14.95 -2.72 -5.46
C GLY A 292 -14.91 -1.21 -5.70
N TYR A 293 -15.52 -0.42 -4.81
CA TYR A 293 -15.48 1.05 -4.86
C TYR A 293 -14.07 1.61 -4.66
N ALA A 294 -13.25 1.03 -3.78
CA ALA A 294 -11.86 1.42 -3.60
C ALA A 294 -11.04 1.21 -4.88
N LEU A 295 -11.24 0.09 -5.60
CA LEU A 295 -10.60 -0.16 -6.89
C LEU A 295 -11.09 0.80 -7.99
N ILE A 296 -12.40 1.05 -8.09
CA ILE A 296 -12.96 2.03 -9.05
C ILE A 296 -12.35 3.41 -8.80
N ALA A 297 -12.30 3.86 -7.55
CA ALA A 297 -11.71 5.15 -7.20
C ALA A 297 -10.19 5.18 -7.47
N ALA A 298 -9.44 4.13 -7.14
CA ALA A 298 -8.01 4.03 -7.42
C ALA A 298 -7.71 4.14 -8.92
N GLY A 299 -8.46 3.40 -9.75
CA GLY A 299 -8.32 3.44 -11.19
C GLY A 299 -8.75 4.79 -11.78
N ALA A 300 -9.88 5.34 -11.37
CA ALA A 300 -10.35 6.65 -11.85
C ALA A 300 -9.33 7.76 -11.53
N LEU A 301 -8.82 7.80 -10.30
CA LEU A 301 -7.78 8.76 -9.90
C LEU A 301 -6.46 8.51 -10.63
N ARG A 302 -6.11 7.26 -10.98
CA ARG A 302 -4.94 6.98 -11.80
C ARG A 302 -5.09 7.47 -13.25
N ILE A 303 -6.30 7.42 -13.83
CA ILE A 303 -6.57 8.04 -15.14
C ILE A 303 -6.41 9.56 -15.04
N VAL A 304 -6.99 10.19 -14.01
CA VAL A 304 -6.83 11.63 -13.76
C VAL A 304 -5.34 12.00 -13.59
N GLU A 305 -4.59 11.18 -12.85
CA GLU A 305 -3.15 11.38 -12.65
C GLU A 305 -2.38 11.36 -13.97
N VAL A 306 -2.56 10.32 -14.79
CA VAL A 306 -1.82 10.13 -16.05
C VAL A 306 -2.19 11.23 -17.05
N CYS A 307 -3.48 11.44 -17.30
CA CYS A 307 -3.95 12.27 -18.40
C CYS A 307 -3.97 13.77 -18.09
N PHE A 308 -4.14 14.19 -16.83
CA PHE A 308 -4.34 15.61 -16.46
C PHE A 308 -3.30 16.15 -15.47
N VAL A 309 -2.92 15.37 -14.44
CA VAL A 309 -1.92 15.82 -13.45
C VAL A 309 -0.50 15.73 -14.01
N LEU A 310 -0.25 14.74 -14.87
CA LEU A 310 1.04 14.51 -15.52
C LEU A 310 1.05 14.81 -17.03
N ASN A 311 -0.11 14.96 -17.68
CA ASN A 311 -0.22 15.22 -19.13
C ASN A 311 0.65 14.26 -19.97
N ASP A 312 0.48 12.96 -19.71
CA ASP A 312 1.24 11.84 -20.29
C ASP A 312 2.76 11.89 -20.07
N GLN A 313 3.27 12.78 -19.21
CA GLN A 313 4.69 12.83 -18.84
C GLN A 313 5.01 11.89 -17.66
N PRO A 314 6.28 11.51 -17.44
CA PRO A 314 6.71 10.88 -16.18
C PRO A 314 6.54 11.83 -14.97
N THR A 315 6.43 11.28 -13.76
CA THR A 315 6.52 12.08 -12.53
C THR A 315 7.87 12.81 -12.48
N PRO A 316 7.91 14.14 -12.20
CA PRO A 316 9.16 14.88 -12.03
C PRO A 316 10.03 14.30 -10.89
N SER A 317 11.34 14.25 -11.09
CA SER A 317 12.26 13.78 -10.05
C SER A 317 12.24 14.70 -8.83
N GLY A 318 12.13 14.12 -7.63
CA GLY A 318 12.16 14.86 -6.37
C GLY A 318 10.88 15.64 -6.00
N PHE A 319 9.86 15.66 -6.86
CA PHE A 319 8.60 16.36 -6.59
C PHE A 319 7.39 15.46 -6.82
N ILE A 320 6.73 15.07 -5.72
CA ILE A 320 5.53 14.25 -5.71
C ILE A 320 4.36 15.14 -5.32
N ARG A 321 3.28 15.11 -6.12
CA ARG A 321 2.05 15.84 -5.79
C ARG A 321 1.21 15.01 -4.83
N VAL A 322 0.55 15.67 -3.86
CA VAL A 322 -0.36 15.03 -2.88
C VAL A 322 -1.37 14.08 -3.56
N PHE A 323 -1.92 14.48 -4.70
CA PHE A 323 -2.85 13.68 -5.49
C PHE A 323 -2.31 12.28 -5.86
N GLN A 324 -1.00 12.14 -6.10
CA GLN A 324 -0.37 10.88 -6.51
C GLN A 324 -0.28 9.86 -5.37
N HIS A 325 -0.58 10.26 -4.14
CA HIS A 325 -0.72 9.34 -3.01
C HIS A 325 -2.08 8.62 -2.99
N LEU A 326 -3.13 9.18 -3.63
CA LEU A 326 -4.48 8.64 -3.57
C LEU A 326 -4.61 7.26 -4.25
N PRO A 327 -4.12 7.02 -5.49
CA PRO A 327 -4.22 5.70 -6.10
C PRO A 327 -3.55 4.57 -5.30
N PRO A 328 -2.28 4.69 -4.83
CA PRO A 328 -1.68 3.62 -4.04
C PRO A 328 -2.30 3.49 -2.64
N TYR A 329 -2.78 4.56 -2.00
CA TYR A 329 -3.52 4.43 -0.74
C TYR A 329 -4.81 3.61 -0.92
N LEU A 330 -5.60 3.91 -1.95
CA LEU A 330 -6.85 3.18 -2.23
C LEU A 330 -6.61 1.71 -2.61
N LEU A 331 -5.45 1.38 -3.17
CA LEU A 331 -5.02 -0.01 -3.40
C LEU A 331 -4.61 -0.73 -2.10
N VAL A 332 -4.02 -0.03 -1.12
CA VAL A 332 -3.83 -0.59 0.24
C VAL A 332 -5.18 -0.82 0.92
N LEU A 333 -6.10 0.14 0.83
CA LEU A 333 -7.45 0.04 1.37
C LEU A 333 -8.21 -1.15 0.75
N GLY A 334 -8.26 -1.21 -0.59
CA GLY A 334 -8.91 -2.31 -1.29
C GLY A 334 -8.27 -3.66 -0.95
N GLY A 335 -6.93 -3.74 -0.90
CA GLY A 335 -6.26 -4.96 -0.48
C GLY A 335 -6.53 -5.36 0.97
N THR A 336 -6.71 -4.40 1.88
CA THR A 336 -7.07 -4.66 3.30
C THR A 336 -8.49 -5.21 3.39
N LEU A 337 -9.47 -4.51 2.81
CA LEU A 337 -10.88 -4.94 2.74
C LEU A 337 -11.06 -6.31 2.06
N PHE A 338 -10.24 -6.65 1.06
CA PHE A 338 -10.32 -7.95 0.40
C PHE A 338 -9.62 -9.06 1.20
N MET A 339 -8.63 -8.73 2.03
CA MET A 339 -8.04 -9.74 2.92
C MET A 339 -9.00 -10.11 4.06
N SER A 340 -9.71 -9.13 4.62
CA SER A 340 -10.59 -9.29 5.78
C SER A 340 -11.97 -9.90 5.48
N ALA A 341 -12.25 -10.19 4.20
CA ALA A 341 -13.57 -10.64 3.72
C ALA A 341 -13.67 -12.16 3.48
N THR A 342 -12.86 -12.98 4.17
CA THR A 342 -13.02 -14.44 4.09
C THR A 342 -14.37 -14.88 4.67
N ASP A 343 -14.92 -16.01 4.19
CA ASP A 343 -16.23 -16.49 4.65
C ASP A 343 -16.22 -16.72 6.18
N GLU A 344 -15.11 -17.25 6.73
CA GLU A 344 -14.93 -17.48 8.16
C GLU A 344 -14.83 -16.18 8.98
N GLU A 345 -14.09 -15.18 8.51
CA GLU A 345 -14.01 -13.85 9.16
C GLU A 345 -15.37 -13.13 9.13
N MET A 346 -16.10 -13.22 8.02
CA MET A 346 -17.41 -12.60 7.84
C MET A 346 -18.48 -13.27 8.71
N HIS A 347 -18.49 -14.61 8.81
CA HIS A 347 -19.37 -15.32 9.74
C HIS A 347 -19.06 -14.94 11.19
N ASN A 348 -17.79 -14.97 11.60
CA ASN A 348 -17.37 -14.58 12.94
C ASN A 348 -17.74 -13.12 13.28
N ALA A 349 -17.68 -12.20 12.32
CA ALA A 349 -18.11 -10.81 12.53
C ALA A 349 -19.65 -10.69 12.71
N ASP A 350 -20.42 -11.40 11.88
CA ASP A 350 -21.90 -11.44 11.94
C ASP A 350 -22.40 -12.08 13.25
N ASP A 351 -21.79 -13.19 13.67
CA ASP A 351 -22.07 -13.90 14.93
C ASP A 351 -21.79 -13.05 16.17
N LEU A 352 -20.78 -12.16 16.10
CA LEU A 352 -20.46 -11.17 17.14
C LEU A 352 -21.36 -9.91 17.08
N GLY A 353 -22.26 -9.81 16.09
CA GLY A 353 -23.13 -8.65 15.88
C GLY A 353 -22.38 -7.40 15.40
N ILE A 354 -21.18 -7.54 14.82
CA ILE A 354 -20.40 -6.44 14.28
C ILE A 354 -20.98 -6.05 12.92
N ASP A 355 -21.47 -4.82 12.79
CA ASP A 355 -22.02 -4.35 11.52
C ASP A 355 -20.91 -4.00 10.51
N HIS A 356 -21.27 -4.05 9.22
CA HIS A 356 -20.36 -3.75 8.11
C HIS A 356 -19.68 -2.37 8.14
N VAL A 357 -20.29 -1.34 8.75
CA VAL A 357 -19.67 -0.01 8.88
C VAL A 357 -18.62 -0.03 9.97
N THR A 358 -18.91 -0.62 11.14
CA THR A 358 -17.92 -0.80 12.21
C THR A 358 -16.74 -1.64 11.73
N TYR A 359 -17.00 -2.72 10.99
CA TYR A 359 -15.96 -3.56 10.39
C TYR A 359 -15.12 -2.78 9.37
N ALA A 360 -15.76 -2.05 8.45
CA ALA A 360 -15.05 -1.23 7.46
C ALA A 360 -14.20 -0.12 8.10
N LEU A 361 -14.64 0.51 9.20
CA LEU A 361 -13.87 1.53 9.92
C LEU A 361 -12.58 0.97 10.54
N PHE A 362 -12.58 -0.30 10.97
CA PHE A 362 -11.37 -1.00 11.38
C PHE A 362 -10.41 -1.19 10.20
N ASP A 363 -10.90 -1.70 9.06
CA ASP A 363 -10.07 -1.89 7.86
C ASP A 363 -9.54 -0.56 7.28
N PHE A 364 -10.33 0.51 7.33
CA PHE A 364 -9.90 1.85 6.94
C PHE A 364 -8.71 2.31 7.81
N SER A 365 -8.85 2.15 9.13
CA SER A 365 -7.81 2.49 10.11
C SER A 365 -6.53 1.65 9.90
N LEU A 366 -6.68 0.34 9.67
CA LEU A 366 -5.57 -0.56 9.36
C LEU A 366 -4.88 -0.18 8.04
N SER A 367 -5.64 0.18 7.01
CA SER A 367 -5.10 0.60 5.72
C SER A 367 -4.25 1.87 5.82
N PHE A 368 -4.64 2.85 6.65
CA PHE A 368 -3.82 4.03 6.94
C PHE A 368 -2.49 3.65 7.61
N LEU A 369 -2.50 2.71 8.57
CA LEU A 369 -1.28 2.23 9.23
C LEU A 369 -0.36 1.50 8.25
N ILE A 370 -0.90 0.62 7.39
CA ILE A 370 -0.13 -0.07 6.36
C ILE A 370 0.47 0.93 5.36
N TYR A 371 -0.32 1.91 4.91
CA TYR A 371 0.17 2.94 3.99
C TYR A 371 1.21 3.88 4.63
N LEU A 372 1.06 4.21 5.91
CA LEU A 372 2.06 4.92 6.70
C LEU A 372 3.38 4.14 6.75
N VAL A 373 3.35 2.82 7.00
CA VAL A 373 4.57 1.99 7.01
C VAL A 373 5.24 1.97 5.63
N ILE A 374 4.47 1.77 4.56
CA ILE A 374 4.99 1.77 3.17
C ILE A 374 5.68 3.10 2.84
N THR A 375 4.99 4.23 3.07
CA THR A 375 5.51 5.57 2.78
C THR A 375 6.68 5.94 3.67
N PHE A 376 6.62 5.62 4.97
CA PHE A 376 7.72 5.82 5.91
C PHE A 376 8.98 5.06 5.50
N LEU A 377 8.88 3.80 5.06
CA LEU A 377 10.04 3.01 4.63
C LEU A 377 10.70 3.58 3.37
N VAL A 378 9.91 4.12 2.44
CA VAL A 378 10.44 4.77 1.23
C VAL A 378 11.08 6.13 1.56
N HIS A 379 10.45 6.92 2.43
CA HIS A 379 11.01 8.16 2.95
C HIS A 379 12.32 7.92 3.73
N LEU A 380 12.35 6.88 4.58
CA LEU A 380 13.54 6.44 5.30
C LEU A 380 14.66 6.00 4.34
N TYR A 381 14.34 5.35 3.22
CA TYR A 381 15.32 5.00 2.20
C TYR A 381 15.95 6.25 1.57
N GLN A 382 15.16 7.26 1.20
CA GLN A 382 15.66 8.51 0.62
C GLN A 382 16.53 9.30 1.62
N ASN A 383 16.07 9.42 2.87
CA ASN A 383 16.64 10.32 3.88
C ASN A 383 17.68 9.68 4.83
N THR A 384 18.26 8.52 4.50
CA THR A 384 19.29 7.89 5.36
C THR A 384 20.56 7.47 4.63
N GLY A 385 21.62 7.25 5.41
CA GLY A 385 22.88 6.70 4.92
C GLY A 385 23.49 7.56 3.80
N ARG A 386 23.91 6.92 2.71
CA ARG A 386 24.48 7.63 1.54
C ARG A 386 23.45 8.47 0.80
N ASN A 387 22.18 8.06 0.80
CA ASN A 387 21.14 8.70 -0.02
C ASN A 387 20.85 10.12 0.50
N ALA A 388 20.89 10.31 1.82
CA ALA A 388 20.85 11.64 2.45
C ALA A 388 22.02 12.55 2.05
N LEU A 389 23.24 11.99 1.91
CA LEU A 389 24.43 12.74 1.49
C LEU A 389 24.33 13.14 0.01
N GLU A 390 23.80 12.24 -0.84
CA GLU A 390 23.52 12.51 -2.26
C GLU A 390 22.49 13.64 -2.40
N GLN A 391 21.40 13.63 -1.63
CA GLN A 391 20.41 14.72 -1.60
C GLN A 391 21.00 16.05 -1.13
N GLN A 392 21.76 16.08 -0.03
CA GLN A 392 22.44 17.30 0.45
C GLN A 392 23.42 17.88 -0.59
N THR A 393 24.05 17.02 -1.39
CA THR A 393 24.97 17.45 -2.46
C THR A 393 24.18 18.08 -3.61
N GLN A 394 23.07 17.45 -4.03
CA GLN A 394 22.19 17.97 -5.08
C GLN A 394 21.52 19.29 -4.67
N GLN A 395 21.06 19.41 -3.42
CA GLN A 395 20.42 20.63 -2.92
C GLN A 395 21.39 21.82 -2.81
N LYS A 396 22.70 21.57 -2.67
CA LYS A 396 23.75 22.61 -2.72
C LYS A 396 24.18 23.00 -4.14
N GLN A 397 23.73 22.26 -5.17
CA GLN A 397 24.15 22.45 -6.57
C GLN A 397 22.99 22.76 -7.52
N GLY A 398 21.74 22.52 -7.12
CA GLY A 398 20.55 22.88 -7.90
C GLY A 398 20.10 24.32 -7.65
N PRO A 399 19.48 24.99 -8.64
CA PRO A 399 18.75 26.23 -8.39
C PRO A 399 17.58 25.97 -7.41
N GLU A 400 17.23 26.98 -6.61
CA GLU A 400 16.08 26.93 -5.68
C GLU A 400 14.75 26.82 -6.43
N SER A 401 14.39 25.60 -6.84
CA SER A 401 13.09 25.26 -7.40
C SER A 401 12.15 24.80 -6.28
N GLY A 402 11.86 25.69 -5.35
CA GLY A 402 10.95 25.49 -4.23
C GLY A 402 9.83 26.53 -4.29
N TYR A 403 8.61 26.06 -4.52
CA TYR A 403 7.42 26.88 -4.84
C TYR A 403 7.54 27.64 -6.17
N THR A 404 6.70 27.24 -7.12
CA THR A 404 6.17 28.21 -8.09
C THR A 404 5.57 29.34 -7.25
N LYS A 405 6.21 30.52 -7.22
CA LYS A 405 5.47 31.74 -6.90
C LYS A 405 4.26 31.68 -7.82
N LEU A 406 3.04 31.73 -7.26
CA LEU A 406 1.88 32.11 -8.06
C LEU A 406 2.33 33.32 -8.85
N GLY A 407 2.31 33.20 -10.18
CA GLY A 407 2.60 34.34 -11.04
C GLY A 407 1.75 35.47 -10.49
N GLN A 408 2.38 36.60 -10.18
CA GLN A 408 1.64 37.80 -9.86
C GLN A 408 0.88 38.08 -11.15
N HIS A 409 -0.36 37.60 -11.18
CA HIS A 409 -1.30 37.90 -12.23
C HIS A 409 -1.40 39.41 -12.15
N ASP A 410 -0.88 40.09 -13.16
CA ASP A 410 -1.28 41.46 -13.42
C ASP A 410 -2.80 41.45 -13.34
N GLY A 411 -3.33 42.33 -12.49
CA GLY A 411 -4.75 42.38 -12.21
C GLY A 411 -5.52 42.54 -13.52
N PRO A 412 -6.80 42.12 -13.56
CA PRO A 412 -7.61 42.36 -14.77
C PRO A 412 -7.47 43.82 -15.16
N GLU A 413 -7.06 44.07 -16.41
CA GLU A 413 -6.79 45.40 -16.93
C GLU A 413 -7.93 46.33 -16.52
N ALA A 414 -7.60 47.34 -15.69
CA ALA A 414 -8.56 48.35 -15.31
C ALA A 414 -8.95 49.07 -16.60
N TYR A 415 -10.20 48.92 -17.00
CA TYR A 415 -10.77 49.50 -18.21
C TYR A 415 -10.60 51.03 -18.13
N GLU A 416 -9.60 51.58 -18.82
CA GLU A 416 -9.45 53.03 -18.92
C GLU A 416 -10.63 53.59 -19.71
N LEU A 417 -11.54 54.25 -18.98
CA LEU A 417 -12.60 55.07 -19.54
C LEU A 417 -11.94 56.28 -20.24
N THR A 418 -11.65 56.12 -21.52
CA THR A 418 -11.32 57.22 -22.43
C THR A 418 -12.60 58.00 -22.75
N GLU A 419 -13.01 58.89 -21.85
CA GLU A 419 -13.93 59.97 -22.18
C GLU A 419 -13.23 61.04 -23.03
N HIS A 420 -14.03 61.76 -23.81
CA HIS A 420 -13.66 62.23 -25.15
C HIS A 420 -13.95 63.73 -25.31
N ASP A 421 -12.91 64.55 -25.23
CA ASP A 421 -12.92 65.97 -25.63
C ASP A 421 -11.80 66.16 -26.68
N GLN A 422 -12.08 66.23 -27.98
CA GLN A 422 -12.68 67.35 -28.73
C GLN A 422 -11.92 68.68 -28.56
N ASP A 423 -11.33 69.15 -29.66
CA ASP A 423 -10.69 70.46 -29.79
C ASP A 423 -11.67 71.60 -29.48
N HIS A 424 -11.23 72.59 -28.67
CA HIS A 424 -11.05 73.97 -29.16
C HIS A 424 -10.42 74.93 -28.14
N ASP A 425 -9.44 75.71 -28.65
CA ASP A 425 -9.11 77.11 -28.35
C ASP A 425 -9.16 77.70 -26.90
N ARG A 426 -7.97 78.18 -26.50
CA ARG A 426 -7.66 79.50 -25.87
C ARG A 426 -7.75 79.74 -24.35
N ASP A 427 -6.57 80.14 -23.87
CA ASP A 427 -6.26 81.33 -23.06
C ASP A 427 -6.84 81.53 -21.64
N LEU A 428 -5.86 81.56 -20.71
CA LEU A 428 -5.67 82.51 -19.61
C LEU A 428 -6.34 82.29 -18.22
N ASP A 429 -5.44 82.41 -17.24
CA ASP A 429 -5.56 83.05 -15.92
C ASP A 429 -6.07 82.32 -14.66
N LEU A 430 -5.09 82.15 -13.75
CA LEU A 430 -5.06 82.59 -12.35
C LEU A 430 -5.87 81.86 -11.23
N ALA A 431 -5.08 81.27 -10.33
CA ALA A 431 -5.05 81.56 -8.89
C ALA A 431 -5.99 80.86 -7.87
N SER A 432 -5.33 80.11 -6.97
CA SER A 432 -5.41 80.21 -5.49
C SER A 432 -6.58 79.63 -4.68
N GLY A 433 -6.24 79.14 -3.46
CA GLY A 433 -7.13 78.85 -2.33
C GLY A 433 -7.43 77.34 -2.14
N SER A 434 -6.90 76.65 -1.12
CA SER A 434 -7.29 76.67 0.32
C SER A 434 -8.72 76.17 0.56
N GLY A 435 -8.99 75.19 1.43
CA GLY A 435 -8.16 74.40 2.36
C GLY A 435 -9.09 73.59 3.30
N ASP A 436 -8.52 72.85 4.25
CA ASP A 436 -9.14 72.44 5.54
C ASP A 436 -10.45 71.56 5.50
N ASP A 437 -10.75 70.64 6.43
CA ASP A 437 -9.96 70.09 7.53
C ASP A 437 -10.54 68.75 8.07
N ASP A 438 -9.75 68.12 8.95
CA ASP A 438 -10.12 67.28 10.10
C ASP A 438 -10.70 65.85 9.92
N ALA A 439 -10.38 64.98 10.90
CA ALA A 439 -10.70 63.56 10.97
C ALA A 439 -10.83 63.04 12.42
N THR A 440 -11.98 62.44 12.76
CA THR A 440 -12.18 61.57 13.95
C THR A 440 -13.16 60.44 13.59
N LYS A 441 -13.01 59.12 13.84
CA LYS A 441 -12.27 58.19 14.74
C LYS A 441 -13.20 57.55 15.82
N ILE A 442 -12.94 56.28 16.17
CA ILE A 442 -13.63 55.38 17.14
C ILE A 442 -14.87 54.64 16.54
N GLY A 443 -15.13 53.33 16.72
CA GLY A 443 -14.34 52.21 17.32
C GLY A 443 -15.23 51.12 17.99
N ARG A 444 -14.86 49.82 17.86
CA ARG A 444 -15.40 48.63 18.59
C ARG A 444 -16.86 48.21 18.30
N GLU A 445 -17.33 46.95 18.48
CA GLU A 445 -16.77 45.57 18.61
C GLU A 445 -17.96 44.57 18.31
N ASP A 446 -17.76 43.25 18.44
CA ASP A 446 -18.78 42.19 18.70
C ASP A 446 -19.55 41.44 17.57
N GLU A 447 -20.01 40.22 17.96
CA GLU A 447 -20.48 39.08 17.15
C GLU A 447 -21.99 39.09 16.77
N VAL A 448 -22.43 38.17 15.89
CA VAL A 448 -23.86 37.89 15.61
C VAL A 448 -24.12 36.38 15.58
N ASP A 449 -25.16 35.94 16.32
CA ASP A 449 -25.60 34.55 16.53
C ASP A 449 -26.99 34.26 15.87
N TRP A 450 -27.43 32.99 15.89
CA TRP A 450 -28.51 32.37 15.09
C TRP A 450 -29.99 32.77 15.37
N ILE A 451 -30.94 32.11 14.65
CA ILE A 451 -32.43 31.93 14.83
C ILE A 451 -33.33 32.85 13.96
N ASP A 452 -34.55 32.50 13.47
CA ASP A 452 -35.25 31.25 13.01
C ASP A 452 -36.60 31.69 12.32
N ARG A 453 -37.36 30.74 11.76
CA ARG A 453 -38.61 30.83 10.96
C ARG A 453 -39.85 31.48 11.62
N ARG A 454 -40.68 32.11 10.76
CA ARG A 454 -42.16 31.98 10.52
C ARG A 454 -42.56 32.97 9.40
N ASP A 455 -43.64 32.87 8.60
CA ASP A 455 -44.99 32.25 8.68
C ASP A 455 -45.46 31.77 7.27
N ARG A 456 -46.28 30.71 7.08
CA ARG A 456 -47.78 30.68 6.90
C ARG A 456 -48.34 31.67 5.84
N THR A 457 -49.23 31.33 4.87
CA THR A 457 -50.04 30.14 4.46
C THR A 457 -50.15 30.07 2.91
N GLY A 458 -50.72 29.08 2.20
CA GLY A 458 -51.39 27.81 2.54
C GLY A 458 -52.86 27.71 2.06
N VAL A 459 -53.30 26.53 1.56
CA VAL A 459 -54.68 26.17 1.08
C VAL A 459 -55.05 26.80 -0.28
N ARG A 460 -55.48 26.11 -1.34
CA ARG A 460 -56.62 25.18 -1.47
C ARG A 460 -56.40 24.27 -2.70
N ILE A 461 -57.03 23.10 -2.85
CA ILE A 461 -58.02 22.45 -1.96
C ILE A 461 -57.34 21.81 -0.75
#